data_AF-A0A842NW69-F1
#
_entry.id   AF-A0A842NW69-F1
#
_cell.length_a   1.000
_cell.length_b   1.000
_cell.length_c   1.000
_cell.angle_alpha   90.00
_cell.angle_beta   90.00
_cell.angle_gamma   90.00
#
_symmetry.space_group_name_H-M   'P 1'
#
loop_
_entity.id
_entity.type
_entity.pdbx_description
1 polymer ?
#
loop_
_entity_poly.entity_id
_entity_poly.type
_entity_poly.pdbx_seq_one_letter_code
_entity_poly.pdbx_strand_id
1 'polypeptide(L)'
;MDAVKDIKKLIDEINLRKPKNYEQMKIEEVSKELHSIMEFEQSILKKIEICEVQHQDPDLIKYAKIISRKIIERETKLIQEIYLKKIDSEYLNLK
;
A
#
# COMPACT_ATOMS: atom_id res chain seq x y z
N MET A 1 -22.00 -1.89 2.56
CA MET A 1 -20.65 -1.42 2.26
C MET A 1 -20.53 -0.05 2.89
N ASP A 2 -20.02 0.04 4.12
CA ASP A 2 -19.86 1.31 4.83
C ASP A 2 -18.77 2.11 4.13
N ALA A 3 -19.17 2.93 3.17
CA ALA A 3 -18.31 3.97 2.63
C ALA A 3 -17.80 4.79 3.82
N VAL A 4 -16.49 4.86 4.00
CA VAL A 4 -15.88 5.70 5.03
C VAL A 4 -16.29 7.14 4.69
N LYS A 5 -17.34 7.64 5.35
CA LYS A 5 -17.86 9.01 5.19
C LYS A 5 -17.00 10.06 5.91
N ASP A 6 -15.77 9.71 6.26
CA ASP A 6 -14.91 10.55 7.09
C ASP A 6 -13.45 10.40 6.68
N ILE A 7 -12.93 11.44 6.03
CA ILE A 7 -11.55 11.54 5.57
C ILE A 7 -10.54 11.34 6.71
N LYS A 8 -10.88 11.66 7.96
CA LYS A 8 -9.99 11.43 9.11
C LYS A 8 -9.81 9.94 9.40
N LYS A 9 -10.90 9.17 9.35
CA LYS A 9 -10.83 7.70 9.49
C LYS A 9 -10.03 7.06 8.35
N LEU A 10 -10.17 7.59 7.14
CA LEU A 10 -9.37 7.14 6.00
C LEU A 10 -7.88 7.44 6.19
N ILE A 11 -7.55 8.64 6.67
CA ILE A 11 -6.17 9.00 7.03
C ILE A 11 -5.61 8.07 8.10
N ASP A 12 -6.39 7.75 9.14
CA ASP A 12 -5.98 6.82 10.19
C ASP A 12 -5.75 5.41 9.63
N GLU A 13 -6.63 4.91 8.76
CA GLU A 13 -6.46 3.63 8.06
C GLU A 13 -5.15 3.60 7.25
N ILE A 14 -4.86 4.68 6.50
CA ILE A 14 -3.63 4.81 5.73
C ILE A 14 -2.40 4.78 6.66
N ASN A 15 -2.43 5.52 7.77
CA ASN A 15 -1.30 5.61 8.72
C ASN A 15 -1.08 4.33 9.54
N LEU A 16 -2.13 3.52 9.74
CA LEU A 16 -2.02 2.25 10.44
C LEU A 16 -1.31 1.18 9.59
N ARG A 17 -1.24 1.36 8.27
CA ARG A 17 -0.50 0.44 7.40
C ARG A 17 1.00 0.52 7.70
N LYS A 18 1.59 -0.62 8.00
CA LYS A 18 3.01 -0.77 8.30
C LYS A 18 3.62 -1.85 7.43
N PRO A 19 4.87 -1.67 6.97
CA PRO A 19 5.60 -2.73 6.29
C PRO A 19 5.69 -3.98 7.17
N LYS A 20 5.62 -5.15 6.53
CA LYS A 20 5.87 -6.44 7.18
C LYS A 20 7.35 -6.80 7.08
N ASN A 21 7.75 -7.86 7.79
CA ASN A 21 9.10 -8.42 7.64
C ASN A 21 9.17 -9.33 6.40
N TYR A 22 9.27 -8.72 5.21
CA TYR A 22 9.27 -9.48 3.95
C TYR A 22 10.53 -10.35 3.76
N GLU A 23 11.63 -10.05 4.45
CA GLU A 23 12.86 -10.85 4.36
C GLU A 23 12.65 -12.29 4.86
N GLN A 24 11.85 -12.44 5.91
CA GLN A 24 11.49 -13.74 6.51
C GLN A 24 10.42 -14.52 5.73
N MET A 25 9.79 -13.89 4.73
CA MET A 25 8.75 -14.51 3.92
C MET A 25 9.34 -15.33 2.77
N LYS A 26 8.61 -16.34 2.29
CA LYS A 26 8.94 -17.06 1.05
C LYS A 26 8.67 -16.19 -0.18
N ILE A 27 9.31 -16.51 -1.31
CA ILE A 27 9.15 -15.74 -2.54
C ILE A 27 7.67 -15.64 -2.99
N GLU A 28 6.88 -16.70 -2.84
CA GLU A 28 5.45 -16.69 -3.19
C GLU A 28 4.63 -15.79 -2.26
N GLU A 29 5.03 -15.68 -1.00
CA GLU A 29 4.40 -14.78 -0.02
C GLU A 29 4.73 -13.32 -0.34
N VAL A 30 5.99 -13.02 -0.65
CA VAL A 30 6.42 -11.68 -1.11
C VAL A 30 5.67 -11.27 -2.38
N SER A 31 5.46 -12.20 -3.33
CA SER A 31 4.64 -11.96 -4.53
C SER A 31 3.18 -11.62 -4.21
N LYS A 32 2.58 -12.28 -3.22
CA LYS A 32 1.22 -11.96 -2.75
C LYS A 32 1.14 -10.59 -2.08
N GLU A 33 2.20 -10.17 -1.38
CA GLU A 33 2.24 -8.83 -0.78
C GLU A 33 2.24 -7.71 -1.83
N LEU A 34 2.87 -7.92 -3.01
CA LEU A 34 2.74 -6.98 -4.15
C LEU A 34 1.27 -6.83 -4.59
N HIS A 35 0.54 -7.93 -4.67
CA HIS A 35 -0.88 -7.88 -5.03
C HIS A 35 -1.70 -7.17 -3.94
N SER A 36 -1.41 -7.47 -2.66
CA SER A 36 -2.08 -6.85 -1.52
C SER A 36 -1.88 -5.33 -1.45
N ILE A 37 -0.68 -4.82 -1.77
CA ILE A 37 -0.45 -3.36 -1.79
C ILE A 37 -1.21 -2.70 -2.94
N MET A 38 -1.31 -3.34 -4.11
CA MET A 38 -2.10 -2.83 -5.25
C MET A 38 -3.60 -2.80 -4.94
N GLU A 39 -4.14 -3.85 -4.33
CA GLU A 39 -5.55 -3.88 -3.90
C GLU A 39 -5.85 -2.79 -2.87
N PHE A 40 -4.92 -2.59 -1.93
CA PHE A 40 -5.02 -1.53 -0.94
C PHE A 40 -5.00 -0.15 -1.59
N GLU A 41 -4.08 0.11 -2.51
CA GLU A 41 -4.01 1.36 -3.27
C GLU A 41 -5.35 1.66 -3.96
N GLN A 42 -5.89 0.70 -4.70
CA GLN A 42 -7.18 0.87 -5.38
C GLN A 42 -8.33 1.15 -4.41
N SER A 43 -8.34 0.47 -3.26
CA SER A 43 -9.34 0.69 -2.21
C SER A 43 -9.26 2.11 -1.64
N ILE A 44 -8.06 2.59 -1.33
CA ILE A 44 -7.84 3.95 -0.81
C ILE A 44 -8.22 5.00 -1.85
N LEU A 45 -7.82 4.83 -3.11
CA LEU A 45 -8.16 5.76 -4.19
C LEU A 45 -9.69 5.92 -4.34
N LYS A 46 -10.42 4.79 -4.37
CA LYS A 46 -11.90 4.81 -4.39
C LYS A 46 -12.49 5.53 -3.18
N LYS A 47 -11.95 5.32 -1.98
CA LYS A 47 -12.43 5.99 -0.75
C LYS A 47 -12.14 7.50 -0.78
N ILE A 48 -10.99 7.91 -1.31
CA ILE A 48 -10.64 9.33 -1.51
C ILE A 48 -11.60 9.98 -2.51
N GLU A 49 -11.87 9.33 -3.65
CA GLU A 49 -12.84 9.83 -4.65
C GLU A 49 -14.23 10.03 -4.05
N ILE A 50 -14.69 9.10 -3.21
CA ILE A 50 -15.96 9.24 -2.49
C ILE A 50 -15.94 10.48 -1.57
N CYS A 51 -14.84 10.73 -0.85
CA CYS A 51 -14.70 11.91 0.00
C CYS A 51 -14.69 13.21 -0.81
N GLU A 52 -14.11 13.19 -2.01
CA GLU A 52 -14.12 14.32 -2.96
C GLU A 52 -15.53 14.63 -3.46
N VAL A 53 -16.27 13.61 -3.89
CA VAL A 53 -17.68 13.77 -4.33
C VAL A 53 -18.58 14.25 -3.19
N GLN A 54 -18.24 13.92 -1.95
CA GLN A 54 -18.97 14.36 -0.75
C GLN A 54 -18.57 15.77 -0.27
N HIS A 55 -17.69 16.47 -0.99
CA HIS A 55 -17.20 17.80 -0.62
C HIS A 55 -16.66 17.88 0.81
N GLN A 56 -15.96 16.84 1.26
CA GLN A 56 -15.23 16.90 2.53
C GLN A 56 -14.06 17.90 2.45
N ASP A 57 -13.42 18.14 3.59
CA ASP A 57 -12.32 19.08 3.74
C ASP A 57 -11.23 18.86 2.65
N PRO A 58 -11.03 19.84 1.74
CA PRO A 58 -10.09 19.71 0.62
C PRO A 58 -8.63 19.54 1.05
N ASP A 59 -8.22 20.14 2.17
CA ASP A 59 -6.87 20.03 2.68
C ASP A 59 -6.62 18.64 3.26
N LEU A 60 -7.60 18.06 3.94
CA LEU A 60 -7.52 16.67 4.41
C LEU A 60 -7.53 15.68 3.24
N ILE A 61 -8.31 15.92 2.19
CA ILE A 61 -8.28 15.11 0.96
C ILE A 61 -6.90 15.16 0.32
N LYS A 62 -6.34 16.36 0.15
CA LYS A 62 -4.99 16.55 -0.40
C LYS A 62 -3.94 15.84 0.45
N TYR A 63 -4.05 15.95 1.77
CA TYR A 63 -3.18 15.24 2.70
C TYR A 63 -3.28 13.73 2.53
N ALA A 64 -4.50 13.16 2.49
CA ALA A 64 -4.74 11.75 2.28
C ALA A 64 -4.08 11.21 1.00
N LYS A 65 -4.19 11.95 -0.12
CA LYS A 65 -3.53 11.62 -1.40
C LYS A 65 -2.01 11.59 -1.28
N ILE A 66 -1.42 12.52 -0.54
CA ILE A 66 0.03 12.59 -0.36
C ILE A 66 0.54 11.42 0.48
N ILE A 67 -0.12 11.13 1.60
CA ILE A 67 0.32 10.06 2.51
C ILE A 67 0.09 8.68 1.90
N SER A 68 -1.02 8.45 1.19
CA SER A 68 -1.30 7.17 0.54
C SER A 68 -0.20 6.85 -0.46
N ARG A 69 0.09 7.79 -1.36
CA ARG A 69 1.15 7.66 -2.36
C ARG A 69 2.50 7.34 -1.72
N LYS A 70 2.90 8.08 -0.68
CA LYS A 70 4.18 7.85 0.01
C LYS A 70 4.29 6.46 0.63
N ILE A 71 3.21 5.99 1.27
CA ILE A 71 3.19 4.66 1.91
C ILE A 71 3.26 3.57 0.84
N ILE A 72 2.46 3.69 -0.22
CA ILE A 72 2.42 2.71 -1.32
C ILE A 72 3.77 2.65 -2.03
N GLU A 73 4.37 3.78 -2.38
CA GLU A 73 5.67 3.83 -3.04
C GLU A 73 6.77 3.19 -2.18
N ARG A 74 6.79 3.52 -0.88
CA ARG A 74 7.77 2.96 0.05
C ARG A 74 7.62 1.44 0.21
N GLU A 75 6.40 0.97 0.42
CA GLU A 75 6.14 -0.45 0.66
C GLU A 75 6.38 -1.28 -0.60
N THR A 76 5.92 -0.79 -1.76
CA THR A 76 6.18 -1.43 -3.06
C THR A 76 7.67 -1.59 -3.32
N LYS A 77 8.45 -0.53 -3.07
CA LYS A 77 9.91 -0.58 -3.26
C LYS A 77 10.57 -1.63 -2.36
N LEU A 78 10.18 -1.70 -1.08
CA LEU A 78 10.70 -2.71 -0.15
C LEU A 78 10.37 -4.13 -0.61
N ILE A 79 9.13 -4.37 -1.02
CA ILE A 79 8.70 -5.69 -1.49
C ILE A 79 9.46 -6.08 -2.76
N GLN A 80 9.60 -5.17 -3.74
CA GLN A 80 10.33 -5.42 -4.99
C GLN A 80 11.81 -5.71 -4.76
N GLU A 81 12.49 -4.93 -3.91
CA GLU A 81 13.90 -5.16 -3.57
C GLU A 81 14.11 -6.55 -2.97
N ILE A 82 13.22 -6.99 -2.08
CA ILE A 82 13.31 -8.30 -1.43
C ILE A 82 12.95 -9.42 -2.41
N TYR A 83 11.95 -9.21 -3.26
CA TYR A 83 11.55 -10.16 -4.29
C TYR A 83 12.70 -10.45 -5.26
N LEU A 84 13.36 -9.41 -5.76
CA LEU A 84 14.52 -9.54 -6.65
C LEU A 84 15.69 -10.26 -5.96
N LYS A 85 16.02 -9.90 -4.71
CA LYS A 85 17.05 -10.60 -3.94
C LYS A 85 16.76 -12.10 -3.80
N LYS A 86 15.50 -12.48 -3.59
CA LYS A 86 15.08 -13.89 -3.50
C LYS A 86 15.19 -14.61 -4.83
N ILE A 87 14.78 -13.97 -5.93
CA ILE A 87 15.00 -14.51 -7.29
C ILE A 87 16.48 -14.81 -7.52
N ASP A 88 17.33 -13.82 -7.20
CA ASP A 88 18.78 -13.95 -7.36
C ASP A 88 19.33 -15.11 -6.53
N SER A 89 18.93 -15.24 -5.25
CA SER A 89 19.45 -16.28 -4.36
C SER A 89 18.91 -17.68 -4.64
N GLU A 90 17.63 -17.82 -4.99
CA GLU A 90 16.96 -19.12 -5.08
C GLU A 90 17.03 -19.73 -6.49
N TYR A 91 17.13 -18.90 -7.53
CA TYR A 91 16.99 -19.37 -8.92
C TYR A 91 18.17 -19.02 -9.82
N LEU A 92 18.87 -17.91 -9.58
CA LEU A 92 19.94 -17.43 -10.48
C LEU A 92 21.36 -17.71 -9.97
N ASN A 93 21.58 -17.69 -8.66
CA ASN A 93 22.88 -18.00 -8.02
C ASN A 93 23.06 -19.50 -7.70
N LEU A 94 22.40 -20.38 -8.44
CA LEU A 94 22.70 -21.82 -8.43
C LEU A 94 24.07 -22.05 -9.10
N LYS A 95 25.14 -21.82 -8.33
CA LYS A 95 26.49 -22.31 -8.62
C LYS A 95 26.84 -23.46 -7.68
#